data_AF-A0A376KUU4-F1
#
_entry.id   AF-A0A376KUU4-F1
#
_cell.length_a   1.000
_cell.length_b   1.000
_cell.length_c   1.000
_cell.angle_alpha   90.00
_cell.angle_beta   90.00
_cell.angle_gamma   90.00
#
_symmetry.space_group_name_H-M   'P 1'
#
loop_
_entity.id
_entity.type
_entity.pdbx_description
1 polymer ?
#
loop_
_entity_poly.entity_id
_entity_poly.type
_entity_poly.pdbx_seq_one_letter_code
_entity_poly.pdbx_strand_id
1 'polypeptide(L)' 'MKREEIADLMAFVVVAEERSFTRAAARLSMAQSALSQIVRRIEETIGIAASDANHAQRCSN' A
#
# COMPACT_ATOMS: atom_id res chain seq x y z
N MET A 1 -20.02 5.05 0.39
CA MET A 1 -18.69 4.45 0.18
C MET A 1 -18.14 4.97 -1.13
N LYS A 2 -16.99 5.63 -1.10
CA LYS A 2 -16.35 6.15 -2.32
C LYS A 2 -15.66 5.00 -3.05
N ARG A 3 -15.69 5.01 -4.38
CA ARG A 3 -15.03 3.96 -5.20
C ARG A 3 -13.52 3.89 -4.95
N GLU A 4 -12.93 5.03 -4.62
CA GLU A 4 -11.51 5.16 -4.23
C GLU A 4 -11.20 4.41 -2.93
N GLU A 5 -12.07 4.47 -1.91
CA GLU A 5 -11.87 3.75 -0.64
C GLU A 5 -11.85 2.22 -0.86
N ILE A 6 -12.64 1.73 -1.81
CA ILE A 6 -12.69 0.30 -2.15
C ILE A 6 -11.42 -0.11 -2.91
N ALA A 7 -10.96 0.70 -3.87
CA ALA A 7 -9.71 0.45 -4.58
C ALA A 7 -8.51 0.49 -3.62
N ASP A 8 -8.52 1.43 -2.67
CA ASP A 8 -7.52 1.58 -1.64
C ASP A 8 -7.47 0.32 -0.75
N LEU A 9 -8.62 -0.15 -0.26
CA LEU A 9 -8.69 -1.36 0.55
C LEU A 9 -8.25 -2.62 -0.22
N MET A 10 -8.62 -2.74 -1.50
CA MET A 10 -8.16 -3.83 -2.37
C MET A 10 -6.64 -3.81 -2.53
N ALA A 11 -6.06 -2.63 -2.72
CA ALA A 11 -4.62 -2.47 -2.82
C ALA A 11 -3.90 -2.90 -1.53
N PHE A 12 -4.47 -2.57 -0.36
CA PHE A 12 -3.97 -3.02 0.93
C PHE A 12 -4.01 -4.55 1.09
N VAL A 13 -5.12 -5.19 0.71
CA VAL A 13 -5.25 -6.66 0.76
C VAL A 13 -4.20 -7.33 -0.13
N VAL A 14 -3.98 -6.82 -1.34
CA VAL A 14 -2.96 -7.39 -2.25
C VAL A 14 -1.54 -7.22 -1.68
N VAL A 15 -1.23 -6.10 -1.02
CA VAL A 15 0.06 -5.93 -0.32
C VAL A 15 0.21 -6.92 0.83
N ALA A 16 -0.86 -7.16 1.61
CA ALA A 16 -0.86 -8.13 2.70
C ALA A 16 -0.70 -9.58 2.21
N GLU A 17 -1.27 -9.93 1.05
CA GLU A 17 -1.09 -11.23 0.40
C GLU A 17 0.35 -11.42 -0.12
N GLU A 18 0.86 -10.46 -0.89
CA GLU A 18 2.17 -10.56 -1.54
C GLU A 18 3.34 -10.35 -0.56
N ARG A 19 3.08 -9.71 0.59
CA ARG A 19 4.09 -9.26 1.57
C ARG A 19 5.24 -8.44 0.94
N SER A 20 4.99 -7.87 -0.24
CA SER A 20 5.96 -7.15 -1.04
C SER A 20 5.28 -6.08 -1.88
N PHE A 21 5.65 -4.82 -1.66
CA PHE A 21 5.10 -3.68 -2.40
C PHE A 21 5.42 -3.74 -3.90
N THR A 22 6.59 -4.25 -4.28
CA THR A 22 6.98 -4.36 -5.69
C THR A 22 6.14 -5.39 -6.44
N ARG A 23 5.89 -6.56 -5.83
CA ARG A 23 5.03 -7.60 -6.43
C ARG A 23 3.57 -7.18 -6.45
N ALA A 24 3.08 -6.57 -5.38
CA ALA A 24 1.73 -6.03 -5.31
C ALA A 24 1.50 -4.93 -6.36
N ALA A 25 2.46 -4.02 -6.54
CA ALA A 25 2.40 -2.97 -7.56
C ALA A 25 2.37 -3.57 -8.98
N ALA A 26 3.19 -4.58 -9.25
CA ALA A 26 3.17 -5.30 -10.52
C ALA A 26 1.83 -6.01 -10.77
N ARG A 27 1.25 -6.65 -9.75
CA ARG A 27 -0.04 -7.36 -9.83
C ARG A 27 -1.21 -6.40 -10.04
N LEU A 28 -1.16 -5.21 -9.46
CA LEU A 28 -2.18 -4.16 -9.61
C LEU A 28 -1.96 -3.30 -10.86
N SER A 29 -0.87 -3.49 -11.62
CA SER A 29 -0.45 -2.60 -12.71
C SER A 29 -0.34 -1.14 -12.28
N MET A 30 0.20 -0.91 -11.08
CA MET A 30 0.36 0.41 -10.48
C MET A 30 1.84 0.72 -10.25
N ALA A 31 2.18 2.01 -10.18
CA ALA A 31 3.48 2.41 -9.67
C ALA A 31 3.57 2.11 -8.16
N GLN A 32 4.73 1.64 -7.70
CA GLN A 32 4.96 1.36 -6.28
C GLN A 32 4.79 2.62 -5.40
N SER A 33 5.13 3.80 -5.93
CA SER A 33 4.91 5.08 -5.27
C SER A 33 3.42 5.40 -5.07
N ALA A 34 2.57 5.10 -6.06
CA ALA A 34 1.13 5.25 -5.95
C ALA A 34 0.54 4.27 -4.92
N LEU A 35 1.03 3.02 -4.93
CA LEU A 35 0.62 1.99 -3.97
C LEU A 35 1.00 2.38 -2.53
N SER A 36 2.20 2.93 -2.32
CA SER A 36 2.65 3.44 -1.02
C SER A 36 1.77 4.58 -0.52
N GLN A 37 1.40 5.53 -1.39
CA GLN A 37 0.50 6.63 -1.02
C GLN A 37 -0.90 6.13 -0.61
N ILE A 38 -1.42 5.12 -1.31
CA ILE A 38 -2.70 4.47 -1.00
C ILE A 38 -2.65 3.82 0.38
N VAL A 39 -1.66 2.97 0.62
CA VAL A 39 -1.48 2.28 1.90
C VAL A 39 -1.32 3.28 3.04
N ARG A 40 -0.55 4.35 2.83
CA ARG A 40 -0.36 5.42 3.82
C ARG A 40 -1.67 6.13 4.17
N ARG A 41 -2.52 6.45 3.19
CA ARG A 41 -3.85 7.05 3.47
C ARG A 41 -4.73 6.13 4.31
N ILE A 42 -4.67 4.83 4.06
CA ILE A 42 -5.42 3.82 4.82
C ILE A 42 -4.88 3.74 6.26
N GLU A 43 -3.55 3.69 6.42
CA GLU A 43 -2.90 3.69 7.73
C GLU A 43 -3.24 4.95 8.55
N GLU A 44 -3.21 6.12 7.91
CA GLU A 44 -3.63 7.40 8.52
C GLU A 44 -5.11 7.40 8.92
N THR A 45 -5.97 6.72 8.15
CA THR A 45 -7.41 6.62 8.44
C THR A 45 -7.71 5.67 9.60
N ILE A 46 -6.97 4.56 9.72
CA ILE A 46 -7.20 3.51 10.74
C ILE A 46 -6.32 3.75 11.98
N GLY A 47 -5.38 4.70 11.93
CA GLY A 47 -4.49 5.05 13.05
C GLY A 47 -3.44 3.98 13.35
N ILE A 48 -3.21 3.05 12.42
CA ILE A 48 -2.27 1.94 12.59
C ILE A 48 -0.97 2.34 11.92
N ALA A 49 0.01 2.75 12.72
CA ALA A 49 1.40 2.76 12.26
C ALA A 49 1.82 1.30 12.12
N ALA A 50 1.71 0.73 10.92
CA ALA A 50 2.32 -0.57 10.67
C ALA A 50 3.81 -0.42 10.96
N SER A 51 4.28 -1.15 11.97
CA SER A 51 5.66 -1.14 12.48
C SER A 51 6.72 -1.54 11.43
N ASP A 52 6.30 -1.81 10.18
CA ASP A 52 7.12 -2.11 9.01
C ASP A 52 7.13 -0.97 7.95
N ALA A 53 6.50 0.19 8.22
CA ALA A 53 6.54 1.38 7.35
C ALA A 53 7.96 1.95 7.15
N ASN A 54 8.93 1.52 7.98
CA ASN A 54 10.33 1.91 7.86
C ASN A 54 11.09 1.14 6.76
N HIS A 55 10.48 0.16 6.08
CA HIS A 55 11.10 -0.55 4.96
C HIS A 55 10.79 0.07 3.59
N ALA A 56 9.61 0.68 3.40
CA ALA A 56 9.20 1.25 2.11
C ALA A 56 10.04 2.46 1.67
N GLN A 57 10.66 3.18 2.62
CA GLN A 57 11.58 4.30 2.34
C GLN A 57 13.01 3.83 2.00
N ARG A 58 13.36 2.58 2.35
CA ARG A 58 14.74 2.05 2.21
C ARG A 58 15.06 1.45 0.84
N CYS A 59 14.05 1.18 0.01
CA CYS A 59 14.26 0.65 -1.35
C CYS A 59 14.46 1.75 -2.41
N SER A 60 14.72 3.00 -2.00
CA SER A 60 15.00 4.13 -2.90
C SER A 60 16.50 4.36 -3.17
N ASN A 61 17.37 3.39 -2.85
CA ASN A 61 18.77 3.34 -3.32
C ASN A 61 19.00 2.08 -4.16
#